data_AF-A0A443LJY6-F1
#
_entry.id   AF-A0A443LJY6-F1
#
_cell.length_a   1.000
_cell.length_b   1.000
_cell.length_c   1.000
_cell.angle_alpha   90.00
_cell.angle_beta   90.00
_cell.angle_gamma   90.00
#
_symmetry.space_group_name_H-M   'P 1'
#
loop_
_entity.id
_entity.type
_entity.pdbx_description
1 polymer ?
#
loop_
_entity_poly.entity_id
_entity_poly.type
_entity_poly.pdbx_seq_one_letter_code
_entity_poly.pdbx_strand_id
1 'polypeptide(L)'
;MQMIEDATALAARIATGELSALDATEAALSRIAGLDPQLNAFISVDAEGARATARSLDDARAKGAELGPLHGLPIAIKDVTATKGLRTTQGSTLFAGHVPCEDALSVARLRDAGAVIIGKTNTPEFAFGAVCTNRLCGPTRNPWDPERTSGGSSGGSAVAVATGMVALAQGTDFGGSVRMPASFCGIVGFRPAPGTIPEPDRPLGWGALATQGVLARSLRDARLMLSAMAGPDPRDPLSCRATPVEPVPDRPLRLAASPDLGGAFPIDAEVAAAFAEALTAVEAVLGPTTVAAPQLDGAIEAFKTLRAAESWFRSGAMVEAHAEALTPSFVWNVRQGRAISAAEYLAAEATRTRSWRAFSDFFRHQDLLVMPTCAVLPFPNARGEVLEVGGRQLGSIIDYLACTFLVSLVGFPALSIPAPRRAGALPFGLQLVVPPGREPMLWHVAERLEASGFATICPGAV
;
A
#
# COMPACT_ATOMS: atom_id res chain seq x y z
N MET A 1 7.74 20.20 16.80
CA MET A 1 7.09 19.11 16.06
C MET A 1 5.69 18.94 16.67
N GLN A 2 4.63 19.39 16.01
CA GLN A 2 3.26 19.16 16.51
C GLN A 2 3.01 17.65 16.47
N MET A 3 2.69 17.04 17.62
CA MET A 3 2.24 15.65 17.63
C MET A 3 0.83 15.62 17.05
N ILE A 4 0.69 15.05 15.86
CA ILE A 4 -0.62 14.71 15.30
C ILE A 4 -1.10 13.49 16.08
N GLU A 5 -2.23 13.60 16.76
CA GLU A 5 -2.88 12.47 17.43
C GLU A 5 -3.11 11.33 16.43
N ASP A 6 -2.96 10.09 16.88
CA ASP A 6 -3.13 8.92 16.01
C ASP A 6 -4.58 8.46 15.95
N ALA A 7 -4.90 7.63 14.94
CA ALA A 7 -6.27 7.28 14.60
C ALA A 7 -6.98 6.56 15.76
N THR A 8 -6.26 5.66 16.44
CA THR A 8 -6.82 4.88 17.55
C THR A 8 -7.24 5.78 18.72
N ALA A 9 -6.41 6.75 19.11
CA ALA A 9 -6.74 7.70 20.17
C ALA A 9 -7.88 8.65 19.74
N LEU A 10 -7.85 9.12 18.49
CA LEU A 10 -8.89 9.99 17.93
C LEU A 10 -10.27 9.29 17.92
N ALA A 11 -10.34 8.03 17.47
CA ALA A 11 -11.58 7.24 17.48
C ALA A 11 -12.14 7.10 18.90
N ALA A 12 -11.29 6.81 19.88
CA ALA A 12 -11.71 6.64 21.26
C ALA A 12 -12.33 7.93 21.82
N ARG A 13 -11.71 9.09 21.58
CA ARG A 13 -12.23 10.39 22.03
C ARG A 13 -13.54 10.77 21.35
N ILE A 14 -13.72 10.40 20.08
CA ILE A 14 -14.99 10.60 19.37
C ILE A 14 -16.09 9.69 19.94
N ALA A 15 -15.75 8.43 20.22
CA ALA A 15 -16.67 7.45 20.80
C ALA A 15 -17.12 7.83 22.22
N THR A 16 -16.23 8.41 23.05
CA THR A 16 -16.58 8.91 24.39
C THR A 16 -17.31 10.25 24.38
N GLY A 17 -17.35 10.94 23.23
CA GLY A 17 -17.95 12.27 23.09
C GLY A 17 -17.06 13.42 23.58
N GLU A 18 -15.79 13.16 23.91
CA GLU A 18 -14.79 14.19 24.22
C GLU A 18 -14.47 15.08 23.01
N LEU A 19 -14.63 14.54 21.80
CA LEU A 19 -14.53 15.25 20.52
C LEU A 19 -15.72 14.84 19.65
N SER A 20 -16.25 15.75 18.83
CA SER A 20 -17.27 15.36 17.84
C SER A 20 -16.63 14.80 16.57
N ALA A 21 -17.33 13.90 15.88
CA ALA A 21 -16.93 13.43 14.55
C ALA A 21 -16.87 14.61 13.56
N LEU A 22 -17.77 15.58 13.72
CA LEU A 22 -17.77 16.81 12.92
C LEU A 22 -16.48 17.62 13.13
N ASP A 23 -16.04 17.85 14.37
CA ASP A 23 -14.81 18.61 14.65
C ASP A 23 -13.58 17.92 14.07
N ALA A 24 -13.49 16.58 14.20
CA ALA A 24 -12.42 15.80 13.59
C ALA A 24 -12.43 15.91 12.06
N THR A 25 -13.63 15.90 11.46
CA THR A 25 -13.82 16.06 10.00
C THR A 25 -13.44 17.47 9.53
N GLU A 26 -13.82 18.52 10.25
CA GLU A 26 -13.43 19.90 9.92
C GLU A 26 -11.92 20.11 10.05
N ALA A 27 -11.28 19.52 11.07
CA ALA A 27 -9.83 19.55 11.21
C ALA A 27 -9.13 18.91 10.00
N ALA A 28 -9.61 17.75 9.55
CA ALA A 28 -9.08 17.08 8.37
C ALA A 28 -9.30 17.91 7.09
N LEU A 29 -10.50 18.44 6.87
CA LEU A 29 -10.82 19.31 5.72
C LEU A 29 -9.97 20.58 5.70
N SER A 30 -9.73 21.20 6.87
CA SER A 30 -8.87 22.37 7.01
C SER A 30 -7.41 22.04 6.64
N ARG A 31 -6.90 20.88 7.07
CA ARG A 31 -5.55 20.42 6.70
C ARG A 31 -5.43 20.13 5.21
N ILE A 32 -6.44 19.52 4.60
CA ILE A 32 -6.51 19.31 3.14
C ILE A 32 -6.45 20.67 2.43
N ALA A 33 -7.29 21.63 2.81
CA ALA A 33 -7.31 22.95 2.20
C ALA A 33 -5.96 23.69 2.30
N GLY A 34 -5.23 23.52 3.41
CA GLY A 34 -3.94 24.17 3.62
C GLY A 34 -2.74 23.53 2.89
N LEU A 35 -2.76 22.21 2.68
CA LEU A 35 -1.60 21.45 2.21
C LEU A 35 -1.77 20.87 0.80
N ASP A 36 -2.98 20.48 0.42
CA ASP A 36 -3.23 19.77 -0.83
C ASP A 36 -2.94 20.58 -2.11
N PRO A 37 -3.11 21.93 -2.15
CA PRO A 37 -2.68 22.72 -3.30
C PRO A 37 -1.20 22.56 -3.65
N GLN A 38 -0.35 22.25 -2.66
CA GLN A 38 1.09 22.05 -2.84
C GLN A 38 1.47 20.58 -3.02
N LEU A 39 0.63 19.64 -2.58
CA LEU A 39 0.99 18.21 -2.51
C LEU A 39 0.18 17.33 -3.45
N ASN A 40 -1.03 17.74 -3.82
CA ASN A 40 -1.90 17.10 -4.79
C ASN A 40 -2.15 15.61 -4.45
N ALA A 41 -2.49 15.38 -3.18
CA ALA A 41 -2.78 14.09 -2.59
C ALA A 41 -4.24 13.65 -2.85
N PHE A 42 -5.17 14.58 -3.03
CA PHE A 42 -6.56 14.30 -3.37
C PHE A 42 -6.87 14.57 -4.84
N ILE A 43 -7.74 13.74 -5.43
CA ILE A 43 -8.35 13.98 -6.75
C ILE A 43 -9.82 14.40 -6.64
N SER A 44 -10.49 13.99 -5.57
CA SER A 44 -11.86 14.42 -5.24
C SER A 44 -11.98 14.57 -3.73
N VAL A 45 -12.56 15.67 -3.26
CA VAL A 45 -12.90 15.88 -1.83
C VAL A 45 -14.40 16.08 -1.72
N ASP A 46 -15.08 15.28 -0.91
CA ASP A 46 -16.52 15.37 -0.66
C ASP A 46 -16.78 16.06 0.69
N ALA A 47 -16.47 17.36 0.75
CA ALA A 47 -16.52 18.10 2.01
C ALA A 47 -17.93 18.17 2.61
N GLU A 48 -18.96 18.32 1.77
CA GLU A 48 -20.35 18.39 2.22
C GLU A 48 -20.87 17.03 2.68
N GLY A 49 -20.64 15.97 1.91
CA GLY A 49 -21.02 14.60 2.29
C GLY A 49 -20.28 14.12 3.53
N ALA A 50 -19.00 14.46 3.69
CA ALA A 50 -18.22 14.15 4.88
C ALA A 50 -18.82 14.80 6.13
N ARG A 51 -19.15 16.11 6.07
CA ARG A 51 -19.81 16.84 7.17
C ARG A 51 -21.18 16.27 7.51
N ALA A 52 -21.98 15.93 6.50
CA ALA A 52 -23.30 15.34 6.71
C ALA A 52 -23.19 13.97 7.40
N THR A 53 -22.25 13.13 6.95
CA THR A 53 -21.96 11.83 7.56
C THR A 53 -21.50 11.99 9.00
N ALA A 54 -20.56 12.91 9.26
CA ALA A 54 -20.04 13.17 10.60
C ALA A 54 -21.14 13.61 11.59
N ARG A 55 -22.02 14.54 11.18
CA ARG A 55 -23.21 14.93 11.98
C ARG A 55 -24.12 13.75 12.28
N SER A 56 -24.41 12.92 11.28
CA SER A 56 -25.24 11.74 11.48
C SER A 56 -24.63 10.74 12.47
N LEU A 57 -23.30 10.61 12.48
CA LEU A 57 -22.59 9.75 13.42
C LEU A 57 -22.61 10.31 14.84
N ASP A 58 -22.40 11.63 15.00
CA ASP A 58 -22.54 12.30 16.30
C ASP A 58 -23.96 12.16 16.87
N ASP A 59 -24.99 12.31 16.02
CA ASP A 59 -26.39 12.11 16.40
C ASP A 59 -26.67 10.65 16.82
N ALA A 60 -26.10 9.68 16.11
CA ALA A 60 -26.23 8.26 16.45
C ALA A 60 -25.56 7.94 17.80
N ARG A 61 -24.36 8.46 18.04
CA ARG A 61 -23.67 8.35 19.34
C ARG A 61 -24.52 8.94 20.47
N ALA A 62 -25.05 10.14 20.29
CA ALA A 62 -25.88 10.81 21.30
C ALA A 62 -27.16 10.02 21.65
N LYS A 63 -27.67 9.20 20.71
CA LYS A 63 -28.81 8.29 20.90
C LYS A 63 -28.43 6.93 21.48
N GLY A 64 -27.17 6.69 21.79
CA GLY A 64 -26.68 5.42 22.34
C GLY A 64 -26.62 4.27 21.33
N ALA A 65 -26.41 4.58 20.04
CA ALA A 65 -26.21 3.55 19.02
C ALA A 65 -24.94 2.72 19.30
N GLU A 66 -24.91 1.48 18.81
CA GLU A 66 -23.69 0.68 18.78
C GLU A 66 -22.68 1.31 17.81
N LEU A 67 -21.47 1.57 18.30
CA LEU A 67 -20.43 2.28 17.54
C LEU A 67 -19.43 1.29 16.96
N GLY A 68 -19.15 1.42 15.67
CA GLY A 68 -18.08 0.67 15.03
C GLY A 68 -16.68 1.14 15.47
N PRO A 69 -15.63 0.35 15.22
CA PRO A 69 -14.27 0.64 15.70
C PRO A 69 -13.64 1.89 15.05
N LEU A 70 -14.19 2.38 13.94
CA LEU A 70 -13.73 3.58 13.23
C LEU A 70 -14.71 4.76 13.37
N HIS A 71 -15.63 4.70 14.36
CA HIS A 71 -16.71 5.68 14.50
C HIS A 71 -16.21 7.14 14.46
N GLY A 72 -16.66 7.86 13.44
CA GLY A 72 -16.38 9.28 13.23
C GLY A 72 -14.98 9.60 12.69
N LEU A 73 -14.13 8.59 12.43
CA LEU A 73 -12.78 8.83 11.94
C LEU A 73 -12.76 9.32 10.49
N PRO A 74 -12.07 10.44 10.19
CA PRO A 74 -11.85 10.88 8.81
C PRO A 74 -10.79 10.02 8.10
N ILE A 75 -11.19 9.37 7.01
CA ILE A 75 -10.34 8.50 6.19
C ILE A 75 -10.41 8.87 4.71
N ALA A 76 -9.46 8.38 3.92
CA ALA A 76 -9.48 8.52 2.46
C ALA A 76 -9.35 7.18 1.73
N ILE A 77 -9.94 7.11 0.53
CA ILE A 77 -9.99 5.91 -0.29
C ILE A 77 -9.24 6.17 -1.60
N LYS A 78 -8.42 5.23 -2.06
CA LYS A 78 -7.72 5.38 -3.34
C LYS A 78 -8.69 5.45 -4.51
N ASP A 79 -8.40 6.30 -5.49
CA ASP A 79 -9.31 6.60 -6.61
C ASP A 79 -9.55 5.43 -7.60
N VAL A 80 -8.89 4.29 -7.45
CA VAL A 80 -9.19 3.07 -8.22
C VAL A 80 -10.20 2.15 -7.52
N THR A 81 -10.54 2.42 -6.27
CA THR A 81 -11.48 1.61 -5.48
C THR A 81 -12.88 2.19 -5.62
N ALA A 82 -13.88 1.40 -6.02
CA ALA A 82 -15.25 1.89 -6.16
C ALA A 82 -15.78 2.44 -4.82
N THR A 83 -16.36 3.64 -4.85
CA THR A 83 -17.00 4.26 -3.69
C THR A 83 -18.31 4.90 -4.13
N LYS A 84 -19.42 4.34 -3.63
CA LYS A 84 -20.77 4.77 -3.95
C LYS A 84 -20.94 6.26 -3.68
N GLY A 85 -21.44 6.97 -4.69
CA GLY A 85 -21.76 8.39 -4.58
C GLY A 85 -20.55 9.34 -4.63
N LEU A 86 -19.31 8.84 -4.67
CA LEU A 86 -18.10 9.66 -4.77
C LEU A 86 -17.45 9.51 -6.14
N ARG A 87 -17.10 10.64 -6.77
CA ARG A 87 -16.42 10.69 -8.07
C ARG A 87 -15.11 9.90 -8.04
N THR A 88 -15.10 8.76 -8.73
CA THR A 88 -14.01 7.78 -8.75
C THR A 88 -13.49 7.66 -10.19
N THR A 89 -12.34 8.28 -10.48
CA THR A 89 -11.87 8.48 -11.86
C THR A 89 -10.82 7.47 -12.31
N GLN A 90 -10.34 6.63 -11.40
CA GLN A 90 -9.19 5.75 -11.63
C GLN A 90 -7.96 6.51 -12.17
N GLY A 91 -7.82 7.80 -11.84
CA GLY A 91 -6.81 8.69 -12.41
C GLY A 91 -6.88 8.84 -13.93
N SER A 92 -8.01 8.55 -14.59
CA SER A 92 -8.12 8.60 -16.06
C SER A 92 -9.15 9.61 -16.53
N THR A 93 -8.83 10.31 -17.62
CA THR A 93 -9.76 11.24 -18.28
C THR A 93 -11.00 10.54 -18.83
N LEU A 94 -10.90 9.25 -19.16
CA LEU A 94 -12.02 8.44 -19.62
C LEU A 94 -13.12 8.27 -18.57
N PHE A 95 -12.76 8.38 -17.28
CA PHE A 95 -13.65 8.23 -16.15
C PHE A 95 -13.76 9.53 -15.34
N ALA A 96 -13.45 10.69 -15.93
CA ALA A 96 -13.39 11.98 -15.24
C ALA A 96 -14.69 12.34 -14.48
N GLY A 97 -15.85 11.93 -15.00
CA GLY A 97 -17.17 12.12 -14.39
C GLY A 97 -17.78 10.85 -13.79
N HIS A 98 -17.03 9.75 -13.66
CA HIS A 98 -17.58 8.49 -13.19
C HIS A 98 -17.88 8.53 -11.68
N VAL A 99 -19.10 8.15 -11.32
CA VAL A 99 -19.55 7.98 -9.93
C VAL A 99 -20.11 6.56 -9.80
N PRO A 100 -19.45 5.67 -9.04
CA PRO A 100 -19.94 4.31 -8.82
C PRO A 100 -21.31 4.29 -8.13
N CYS A 101 -22.15 3.33 -8.51
CA CYS A 101 -23.44 3.07 -7.87
C CYS A 101 -23.31 2.21 -6.59
N GLU A 102 -22.18 1.53 -6.42
CA GLU A 102 -21.91 0.61 -5.32
C GLU A 102 -20.51 0.85 -4.74
N ASP A 103 -20.35 0.53 -3.46
CA ASP A 103 -19.06 0.50 -2.79
C ASP A 103 -18.36 -0.82 -3.12
N ALA A 104 -17.03 -0.79 -3.30
CA ALA A 104 -16.25 -2.00 -3.15
C ALA A 104 -16.43 -2.55 -1.72
N LEU A 105 -16.35 -3.87 -1.53
CA LEU A 105 -16.57 -4.49 -0.21
C LEU A 105 -15.71 -3.87 0.90
N SER A 106 -14.44 -3.58 0.64
CA SER A 106 -13.54 -2.93 1.61
C SER A 106 -14.05 -1.56 2.06
N VAL A 107 -14.66 -0.80 1.15
CA VAL A 107 -15.23 0.53 1.42
C VAL A 107 -16.53 0.40 2.20
N ALA A 108 -17.41 -0.53 1.82
CA ALA A 108 -18.64 -0.82 2.55
C ALA A 108 -18.33 -1.18 4.02
N ARG A 109 -17.37 -2.06 4.26
CA ARG A 109 -16.93 -2.43 5.61
C ARG A 109 -16.35 -1.25 6.42
N LEU A 110 -15.61 -0.34 5.78
CA LEU A 110 -15.12 0.88 6.44
C LEU A 110 -16.27 1.81 6.84
N ARG A 111 -17.31 1.94 6.00
CA ARG A 111 -18.52 2.71 6.33
C ARG A 111 -19.29 2.07 7.48
N ASP A 112 -19.47 0.75 7.46
CA ASP A 112 -20.14 -0.01 8.52
C ASP A 112 -19.39 0.10 9.85
N ALA A 113 -18.05 0.17 9.80
CA ALA A 113 -17.21 0.45 10.96
C ALA A 113 -17.32 1.90 11.48
N GLY A 114 -18.11 2.76 10.82
CA GLY A 114 -18.42 4.12 11.24
C GLY A 114 -17.44 5.19 10.71
N ALA A 115 -16.61 4.88 9.71
CA ALA A 115 -15.65 5.84 9.18
C ALA A 115 -16.31 6.95 8.33
N VAL A 116 -15.78 8.17 8.42
CA VAL A 116 -16.13 9.30 7.55
C VAL A 116 -15.17 9.31 6.36
N ILE A 117 -15.65 8.89 5.18
CA ILE A 117 -14.85 8.94 3.96
C ILE A 117 -14.85 10.38 3.42
N ILE A 118 -13.72 11.07 3.53
CA ILE A 118 -13.58 12.47 3.13
C ILE A 118 -13.44 12.65 1.61
N GLY A 119 -12.88 11.66 0.93
CA GLY A 119 -12.63 11.80 -0.50
C GLY A 119 -11.79 10.69 -1.11
N LYS A 120 -11.38 10.96 -2.34
CA LYS A 120 -10.60 10.06 -3.19
C LYS A 120 -9.17 10.58 -3.31
N THR A 121 -8.20 9.74 -2.96
CA THR A 121 -6.79 10.11 -3.08
C THR A 121 -6.26 9.87 -4.48
N ASN A 122 -5.40 10.77 -4.94
CA ASN A 122 -4.76 10.75 -6.24
C ASN A 122 -3.93 9.46 -6.46
N THR A 123 -3.80 9.06 -7.72
CA THR A 123 -3.21 7.79 -8.16
C THR A 123 -2.76 7.93 -9.62
N PRO A 124 -1.71 7.21 -10.08
CA PRO A 124 -1.45 7.14 -11.51
C PRO A 124 -2.59 6.43 -12.23
N GLU A 125 -2.72 6.68 -13.53
CA GLU A 125 -3.83 6.18 -14.32
C GLU A 125 -3.98 4.64 -14.21
N PHE A 126 -5.16 4.18 -13.81
CA PHE A 126 -5.48 2.78 -13.47
C PHE A 126 -4.53 2.11 -12.47
N ALA A 127 -3.86 2.90 -11.64
CA ALA A 127 -2.81 2.48 -10.73
C ALA A 127 -1.49 1.99 -11.40
N PHE A 128 -1.21 2.40 -12.64
CA PHE A 128 0.03 2.10 -13.37
C PHE A 128 0.92 3.32 -13.59
N GLY A 129 2.08 3.35 -12.91
CA GLY A 129 3.11 4.35 -13.13
C GLY A 129 4.10 4.44 -11.97
N ALA A 130 5.36 4.76 -12.28
CA ALA A 130 6.38 4.92 -11.24
C ALA A 130 6.23 6.21 -10.42
N VAL A 131 5.67 7.24 -11.03
CA VAL A 131 5.23 8.48 -10.37
C VAL A 131 3.73 8.42 -10.17
N CYS A 132 3.24 8.82 -8.98
CA CYS A 132 1.81 8.97 -8.74
C CYS A 132 1.29 10.22 -9.46
N THR A 133 1.06 10.13 -10.76
CA THR A 133 0.65 11.24 -11.62
C THR A 133 -0.37 10.80 -12.66
N ASN A 134 -1.28 11.70 -13.00
CA ASN A 134 -2.22 11.50 -14.09
C ASN A 134 -2.56 12.81 -14.82
N ARG A 135 -3.31 12.71 -15.91
CA ARG A 135 -3.71 13.84 -16.76
C ARG A 135 -4.77 14.75 -16.11
N LEU A 136 -5.44 14.33 -15.04
CA LEU A 136 -6.48 15.12 -14.35
C LEU A 136 -5.89 16.11 -13.34
N CYS A 137 -4.93 15.65 -12.53
CA CYS A 137 -4.42 16.41 -11.39
C CYS A 137 -2.90 16.65 -11.45
N GLY A 138 -2.15 15.91 -12.28
CA GLY A 138 -0.69 15.92 -12.24
C GLY A 138 -0.11 15.09 -11.07
N PRO A 139 1.17 15.28 -10.73
CA PRO A 139 1.86 14.44 -9.76
C PRO A 139 1.45 14.75 -8.32
N THR A 140 1.27 13.71 -7.51
CA THR A 140 1.30 13.78 -6.05
C THR A 140 2.73 13.92 -5.58
N ARG A 141 3.03 15.04 -4.93
CA ARG A 141 4.37 15.44 -4.51
C ARG A 141 4.70 14.88 -3.14
N ASN A 142 5.96 14.51 -2.95
CA ASN A 142 6.43 13.97 -1.68
C ASN A 142 6.44 15.07 -0.60
N PRO A 143 5.88 14.84 0.60
CA PRO A 143 5.83 15.87 1.63
C PRO A 143 7.19 16.17 2.27
N TRP A 144 8.22 15.38 1.99
CA TRP A 144 9.59 15.64 2.42
C TRP A 144 10.39 16.50 1.43
N ASP A 145 9.97 16.50 0.17
CA ASP A 145 10.57 17.26 -0.94
C ASP A 145 9.55 17.29 -2.09
N PRO A 146 8.85 18.43 -2.31
CA PRO A 146 7.80 18.52 -3.32
C PRO A 146 8.26 18.34 -4.77
N GLU A 147 9.56 18.36 -5.05
CA GLU A 147 10.11 18.06 -6.38
C GLU A 147 10.17 16.55 -6.65
N ARG A 148 10.06 15.72 -5.61
CA ARG A 148 10.17 14.26 -5.67
C ARG A 148 8.82 13.55 -5.67
N THR A 149 8.84 12.33 -6.21
CA THR A 149 7.67 11.46 -6.23
C THR A 149 7.31 10.95 -4.83
N SER A 150 6.00 10.88 -4.56
CA SER A 150 5.44 10.16 -3.41
C SER A 150 5.52 8.63 -3.56
N GLY A 151 6.01 8.13 -4.70
CA GLY A 151 5.92 6.72 -5.06
C GLY A 151 4.51 6.38 -5.52
N GLY A 152 4.28 5.14 -5.96
CA GLY A 152 3.02 4.78 -6.59
C GLY A 152 2.64 3.32 -6.41
N SER A 153 1.37 2.97 -6.63
CA SER A 153 0.30 3.86 -7.12
C SER A 153 -0.58 4.48 -6.04
N SER A 154 -0.41 4.15 -4.75
CA SER A 154 -1.17 4.76 -3.64
C SER A 154 -0.47 5.99 -3.06
N GLY A 155 0.15 6.82 -3.92
CA GLY A 155 0.94 7.99 -3.51
C GLY A 155 0.09 9.03 -2.78
N GLY A 156 -1.09 9.38 -3.32
CA GLY A 156 -2.02 10.28 -2.64
C GLY A 156 -2.43 9.79 -1.26
N SER A 157 -2.70 8.48 -1.12
CA SER A 157 -3.02 7.85 0.16
C SER A 157 -1.89 8.01 1.16
N ALA A 158 -0.64 7.79 0.74
CA ALA A 158 0.52 7.91 1.61
C ALA A 158 0.77 9.36 2.06
N VAL A 159 0.67 10.32 1.13
CA VAL A 159 0.86 11.74 1.44
C VAL A 159 -0.23 12.26 2.38
N ALA A 160 -1.49 11.88 2.15
CA ALA A 160 -2.60 12.29 3.00
C ALA A 160 -2.43 11.80 4.44
N VAL A 161 -1.92 10.58 4.63
CA VAL A 161 -1.63 10.01 5.97
C VAL A 161 -0.39 10.65 6.60
N ALA A 162 0.70 10.76 5.83
CA ALA A 162 1.98 11.30 6.30
C ALA A 162 1.86 12.75 6.78
N THR A 163 1.05 13.54 6.09
CA THR A 163 0.79 14.94 6.43
C THR A 163 -0.42 15.11 7.35
N GLY A 164 -1.03 14.02 7.81
CA GLY A 164 -2.20 14.06 8.70
C GLY A 164 -3.41 14.79 8.12
N MET A 165 -3.54 14.90 6.80
CA MET A 165 -4.80 15.31 6.16
C MET A 165 -5.93 14.34 6.54
N VAL A 166 -5.59 13.05 6.70
CA VAL A 166 -6.49 12.01 7.22
C VAL A 166 -5.78 11.13 8.24
N ALA A 167 -6.57 10.43 9.05
CA ALA A 167 -6.04 9.50 10.06
C ALA A 167 -5.55 8.19 9.41
N LEU A 168 -6.30 7.68 8.44
CA LEU A 168 -6.08 6.41 7.76
C LEU A 168 -6.38 6.55 6.26
N ALA A 169 -5.72 5.74 5.43
CA ALA A 169 -6.06 5.63 4.03
C ALA A 169 -6.01 4.20 3.50
N GLN A 170 -6.98 3.89 2.64
CA GLN A 170 -7.01 2.63 1.89
C GLN A 170 -6.14 2.77 0.64
N GLY A 171 -5.43 1.69 0.30
CA GLY A 171 -4.70 1.57 -0.96
C GLY A 171 -4.83 0.18 -1.60
N THR A 172 -4.24 0.02 -2.77
CA THR A 172 -4.16 -1.27 -3.48
C THR A 172 -2.71 -1.61 -3.78
N ASP A 173 -2.35 -2.88 -3.68
CA ASP A 173 -1.00 -3.39 -3.88
C ASP A 173 -1.02 -4.55 -4.89
N PHE A 174 -0.50 -4.31 -6.09
CA PHE A 174 -0.27 -5.37 -7.09
C PHE A 174 1.21 -5.78 -7.06
N GLY A 175 2.10 -4.84 -7.31
CA GLY A 175 3.55 -5.07 -7.30
C GLY A 175 4.31 -4.23 -6.27
N GLY A 176 3.66 -3.74 -5.20
CA GLY A 176 4.29 -2.84 -4.22
C GLY A 176 3.54 -1.54 -3.94
N SER A 177 2.36 -1.35 -4.53
CA SER A 177 1.69 -0.05 -4.58
C SER A 177 1.12 0.48 -3.27
N VAL A 178 1.16 -0.29 -2.17
CA VAL A 178 0.94 0.21 -0.80
C VAL A 178 2.28 0.41 -0.10
N ARG A 179 3.18 -0.57 -0.23
CA ARG A 179 4.47 -0.60 0.47
C ARG A 179 5.44 0.48 -0.01
N MET A 180 5.59 0.67 -1.31
CA MET A 180 6.51 1.68 -1.85
C MET A 180 6.15 3.12 -1.47
N PRO A 181 4.91 3.61 -1.68
CA PRO A 181 4.58 4.97 -1.26
C PRO A 181 4.65 5.11 0.27
N ALA A 182 4.39 4.06 1.05
CA ALA A 182 4.64 4.07 2.49
C ALA A 182 6.12 4.30 2.81
N SER A 183 7.03 3.59 2.14
CA SER A 183 8.49 3.81 2.26
C SER A 183 8.90 5.22 1.84
N PHE A 184 8.37 5.73 0.73
CA PHE A 184 8.77 7.03 0.17
C PHE A 184 8.27 8.21 0.99
N CYS A 185 7.11 8.06 1.66
CA CYS A 185 6.54 9.08 2.52
C CYS A 185 6.88 8.88 4.01
N GLY A 186 7.55 7.79 4.37
CA GLY A 186 7.99 7.51 5.73
C GLY A 186 6.86 7.13 6.69
N ILE A 187 5.91 6.31 6.21
CA ILE A 187 4.75 5.83 6.98
C ILE A 187 4.65 4.30 6.95
N VAL A 188 3.67 3.75 7.67
CA VAL A 188 3.37 2.31 7.67
C VAL A 188 2.50 1.97 6.46
N GLY A 189 2.86 0.88 5.76
CA GLY A 189 2.06 0.30 4.69
C GLY A 189 1.93 -1.20 4.85
N PHE A 190 0.71 -1.74 4.86
CA PHE A 190 0.47 -3.18 5.00
C PHE A 190 -0.19 -3.78 3.76
N ARG A 191 0.49 -4.77 3.19
CA ARG A 191 -0.07 -5.70 2.20
C ARG A 191 -0.46 -6.99 2.94
N PRO A 192 -1.76 -7.27 3.12
CA PRO A 192 -2.20 -8.53 3.70
C PRO A 192 -1.98 -9.71 2.74
N ALA A 193 -2.05 -10.94 3.27
CA ALA A 193 -2.19 -12.13 2.45
C ALA A 193 -3.48 -12.03 1.59
N PRO A 194 -3.46 -12.50 0.33
CA PRO A 194 -4.66 -12.55 -0.51
C PRO A 194 -5.80 -13.30 0.18
N GLY A 195 -7.02 -12.74 0.14
CA GLY A 195 -8.21 -13.29 0.79
C GLY A 195 -8.48 -12.74 2.20
N THR A 196 -7.49 -12.15 2.88
CA THR A 196 -7.68 -11.51 4.20
C THR A 196 -8.64 -10.32 4.12
N ILE A 197 -8.45 -9.46 3.12
CA ILE A 197 -9.42 -8.44 2.69
C ILE A 197 -10.02 -8.95 1.36
N PRO A 198 -11.27 -9.42 1.35
CA PRO A 198 -11.87 -10.01 0.16
C PRO A 198 -12.21 -8.96 -0.89
N GLU A 199 -12.20 -9.38 -2.16
CA GLU A 199 -12.59 -8.57 -3.31
C GLU A 199 -13.50 -9.41 -4.23
N PRO A 200 -14.80 -9.51 -3.91
CA PRO A 200 -15.72 -10.40 -4.63
C PRO A 200 -15.97 -9.97 -6.08
N ASP A 201 -15.74 -8.69 -6.40
CA ASP A 201 -15.96 -8.13 -7.73
C ASP A 201 -14.73 -8.25 -8.65
N ARG A 202 -13.65 -8.90 -8.18
CA ARG A 202 -12.44 -9.11 -8.97
C ARG A 202 -12.76 -9.99 -10.20
N PRO A 203 -12.44 -9.55 -11.44
CA PRO A 203 -12.76 -10.31 -12.65
C PRO A 203 -12.13 -11.72 -12.70
N LEU A 204 -10.90 -11.85 -12.19
CA LEU A 204 -10.21 -13.12 -12.02
C LEU A 204 -10.30 -13.55 -10.56
N GLY A 205 -11.38 -14.24 -10.19
CA GLY A 205 -11.63 -14.66 -8.80
C GLY A 205 -10.50 -15.47 -8.17
N TRP A 206 -9.63 -16.15 -8.93
CA TRP A 206 -8.47 -16.87 -8.37
C TRP A 206 -7.16 -16.07 -8.43
N GLY A 207 -7.18 -14.85 -8.96
CA GLY A 207 -6.04 -13.95 -9.05
C GLY A 207 -5.62 -13.45 -7.66
N ALA A 208 -4.41 -13.83 -7.23
CA ALA A 208 -3.88 -13.50 -5.90
C ALA A 208 -2.71 -12.50 -5.91
N LEU A 209 -2.48 -11.82 -7.05
CA LEU A 209 -1.38 -10.87 -7.19
C LEU A 209 -1.73 -9.50 -6.58
N ALA A 210 -2.93 -8.99 -6.86
CA ALA A 210 -3.42 -7.75 -6.31
C ALA A 210 -4.16 -7.95 -4.98
N THR A 211 -3.97 -7.05 -4.03
CA THR A 211 -4.74 -7.00 -2.78
C THR A 211 -5.14 -5.56 -2.47
N GLN A 212 -6.19 -5.42 -1.67
CA GLN A 212 -6.41 -4.20 -0.88
C GLN A 212 -5.31 -4.08 0.19
N GLY A 213 -5.06 -2.89 0.70
CA GLY A 213 -4.06 -2.66 1.75
C GLY A 213 -4.30 -1.37 2.53
N VAL A 214 -3.49 -1.19 3.58
CA VAL A 214 -3.66 -0.16 4.59
C VAL A 214 -2.45 0.77 4.59
N LEU A 215 -2.68 2.07 4.71
CA LEU A 215 -1.66 3.08 5.00
C LEU A 215 -2.02 3.83 6.29
N ALA A 216 -1.07 3.92 7.21
CA ALA A 216 -1.28 4.53 8.53
C ALA A 216 0.03 5.16 9.07
N ARG A 217 -0.08 5.99 10.12
CA ARG A 217 1.11 6.56 10.80
C ARG A 217 1.71 5.63 11.84
N SER A 218 0.95 4.66 12.36
CA SER A 218 1.43 3.69 13.33
C SER A 218 0.93 2.28 13.02
N LEU A 219 1.58 1.29 13.61
CA LEU A 219 1.16 -0.11 13.49
C LEU A 219 -0.19 -0.35 14.15
N ARG A 220 -0.46 0.29 15.29
CA ARG A 220 -1.78 0.17 15.96
C ARG A 220 -2.91 0.69 15.07
N ASP A 221 -2.68 1.80 14.38
CA ASP A 221 -3.65 2.38 13.45
C ASP A 221 -3.83 1.50 12.20
N ALA A 222 -2.73 0.94 11.69
CA ALA A 222 -2.80 0.01 10.57
C ALA A 222 -3.65 -1.23 10.92
N ARG A 223 -3.48 -1.77 12.13
CA ARG A 223 -4.28 -2.89 12.64
C ARG A 223 -5.74 -2.52 12.86
N LEU A 224 -6.02 -1.30 13.34
CA LEU A 224 -7.38 -0.80 13.51
C LEU A 224 -8.11 -0.72 12.16
N MET A 225 -7.46 -0.21 11.11
CA MET A 225 -8.09 -0.20 9.78
C MET A 225 -8.25 -1.60 9.20
N LEU A 226 -7.25 -2.46 9.39
CA LEU A 226 -7.30 -3.85 8.93
C LEU A 226 -8.47 -4.61 9.58
N SER A 227 -8.72 -4.42 10.88
CA SER A 227 -9.81 -5.13 11.58
C SER A 227 -11.19 -4.78 11.03
N ALA A 228 -11.37 -3.56 10.51
CA ALA A 228 -12.59 -3.16 9.83
C ALA A 228 -12.72 -3.79 8.44
N MET A 229 -11.64 -3.87 7.66
CA MET A 229 -11.69 -4.38 6.27
C MET A 229 -11.63 -5.91 6.16
N ALA A 230 -10.97 -6.58 7.10
CA ALA A 230 -10.72 -8.01 7.04
C ALA A 230 -11.95 -8.85 7.42
N GLY A 231 -11.93 -10.13 7.04
CA GLY A 231 -12.96 -11.10 7.41
C GLY A 231 -13.55 -11.81 6.20
N PRO A 232 -14.12 -13.01 6.40
CA PRO A 232 -14.55 -13.87 5.30
C PRO A 232 -15.66 -13.23 4.45
N ASP A 233 -15.66 -13.51 3.15
CA ASP A 233 -16.80 -13.26 2.26
C ASP A 233 -16.99 -14.47 1.31
N PRO A 234 -18.15 -15.13 1.29
CA PRO A 234 -18.37 -16.35 0.52
C PRO A 234 -18.33 -16.13 -1.00
N ARG A 235 -18.39 -14.88 -1.47
CA ARG A 235 -18.34 -14.53 -2.91
C ARG A 235 -16.90 -14.47 -3.43
N ASP A 236 -15.88 -14.33 -2.57
CA ASP A 236 -14.47 -14.36 -2.96
C ASP A 236 -13.86 -15.74 -2.67
N PRO A 237 -13.46 -16.52 -3.69
CA PRO A 237 -12.91 -17.85 -3.48
C PRO A 237 -11.54 -17.86 -2.78
N LEU A 238 -10.81 -16.73 -2.75
CA LEU A 238 -9.58 -16.60 -1.96
C LEU A 238 -9.86 -16.36 -0.48
N SER A 239 -11.00 -15.74 -0.15
CA SER A 239 -11.39 -15.44 1.22
C SER A 239 -11.85 -16.66 2.02
N CYS A 240 -12.43 -17.64 1.32
CA CYS A 240 -12.96 -18.86 1.93
C CYS A 240 -11.87 -19.86 2.39
N ARG A 241 -10.59 -19.55 2.16
CA ARG A 241 -9.46 -20.40 2.56
C ARG A 241 -8.84 -19.87 3.85
N ALA A 242 -9.25 -20.42 4.99
CA ALA A 242 -8.61 -20.11 6.26
C ALA A 242 -7.17 -20.64 6.26
N THR A 243 -6.18 -19.74 6.33
CA THR A 243 -4.82 -20.13 6.71
C THR A 243 -4.76 -20.20 8.23
N PRO A 244 -4.39 -21.35 8.83
CA PRO A 244 -4.28 -21.44 10.28
C PRO A 244 -3.31 -20.39 10.82
N VAL A 245 -3.76 -19.67 11.85
CA VAL A 245 -2.94 -18.67 12.52
C VAL A 245 -1.95 -19.39 13.44
N GLU A 246 -0.66 -19.12 13.26
CA GLU A 246 0.40 -19.64 14.12
C GLU A 246 0.66 -18.69 15.29
N PRO A 247 0.92 -19.21 16.50
CA PRO A 247 1.32 -18.38 17.64
C PRO A 247 2.73 -17.81 17.43
N VAL A 248 3.01 -16.68 18.10
CA VAL A 248 4.36 -16.12 18.13
C VAL A 248 5.28 -17.09 18.90
N PRO A 249 6.43 -17.50 18.33
CA PRO A 249 7.35 -18.41 19.02
C PRO A 249 7.88 -17.81 20.32
N ASP A 250 7.85 -18.60 21.40
CA ASP A 250 8.49 -18.27 22.68
C ASP A 250 9.97 -18.69 22.69
N ARG A 251 10.73 -18.15 21.73
CA ARG A 251 12.17 -18.35 21.57
C ARG A 251 12.79 -17.20 20.78
N PRO A 252 14.12 -17.03 20.78
CA PRO A 252 14.78 -16.13 19.84
C PRO A 252 14.34 -16.42 18.40
N LEU A 253 14.03 -15.35 17.65
CA LEU A 253 13.62 -15.42 16.26
C LEU A 253 14.83 -15.62 15.36
N ARG A 254 14.67 -16.41 14.31
CA ARG A 254 15.67 -16.60 13.25
C ARG A 254 15.40 -15.55 12.19
N LEU A 255 16.26 -14.54 12.14
CA LEU A 255 16.07 -13.37 11.28
C LEU A 255 16.97 -13.50 10.06
N ALA A 256 16.39 -13.35 8.89
CA ALA A 256 17.14 -13.20 7.66
C ALA A 256 17.08 -11.75 7.17
N ALA A 257 18.19 -11.29 6.60
CA ALA A 257 18.28 -9.99 5.95
C ALA A 257 18.76 -10.16 4.51
N SER A 258 18.15 -9.44 3.57
CA SER A 258 18.62 -9.45 2.18
C SER A 258 18.36 -8.11 1.51
N PRO A 259 19.39 -7.43 0.96
CA PRO A 259 19.20 -6.18 0.23
C PRO A 259 18.55 -6.39 -1.15
N ASP A 260 18.79 -7.53 -1.79
CA ASP A 260 18.51 -7.76 -3.21
C ASP A 260 17.95 -9.18 -3.52
N LEU A 261 17.54 -9.92 -2.48
CA LEU A 261 17.11 -11.31 -2.56
C LEU A 261 18.15 -12.25 -3.22
N GLY A 262 19.43 -12.04 -2.91
CA GLY A 262 20.51 -12.88 -3.46
C GLY A 262 20.88 -12.47 -4.89
N GLY A 263 20.83 -11.17 -5.18
CA GLY A 263 21.13 -10.62 -6.50
C GLY A 263 20.00 -10.73 -7.52
N ALA A 264 18.77 -11.02 -7.09
CA ALA A 264 17.61 -11.15 -7.98
C ALA A 264 17.26 -9.82 -8.69
N PHE A 265 17.59 -8.68 -8.08
CA PHE A 265 17.38 -7.35 -8.67
C PHE A 265 18.49 -6.36 -8.29
N PRO A 266 18.75 -5.32 -9.10
CA PRO A 266 19.69 -4.26 -8.73
C PRO A 266 19.15 -3.33 -7.64
N ILE A 267 20.04 -2.73 -6.86
CA ILE A 267 19.72 -1.77 -5.80
C ILE A 267 20.65 -0.56 -5.91
N ASP A 268 20.12 0.65 -5.66
CA ASP A 268 20.94 1.86 -5.58
C ASP A 268 21.88 1.80 -4.37
N ALA A 269 23.10 2.34 -4.52
CA ALA A 269 24.11 2.35 -3.46
C ALA A 269 23.62 3.08 -2.19
N GLU A 270 22.85 4.17 -2.36
CA GLU A 270 22.26 4.92 -1.23
C GLU A 270 21.25 4.08 -0.45
N VAL A 271 20.46 3.25 -1.15
CA VAL A 271 19.49 2.34 -0.53
C VAL A 271 20.21 1.20 0.19
N ALA A 272 21.25 0.62 -0.41
CA ALA A 272 22.06 -0.40 0.24
C ALA A 272 22.73 0.12 1.52
N ALA A 273 23.24 1.36 1.50
CA ALA A 273 23.81 2.01 2.67
C ALA A 273 22.76 2.28 3.77
N ALA A 274 21.59 2.83 3.41
CA ALA A 274 20.50 3.05 4.34
C ALA A 274 19.99 1.74 4.96
N PHE A 275 19.93 0.67 4.16
CA PHE A 275 19.56 -0.67 4.64
C PHE A 275 20.57 -1.22 5.66
N ALA A 276 21.87 -1.09 5.40
CA ALA A 276 22.90 -1.55 6.33
C ALA A 276 22.84 -0.82 7.69
N GLU A 277 22.61 0.50 7.68
CA GLU A 277 22.41 1.29 8.91
C GLU A 277 21.14 0.87 9.64
N ALA A 278 20.01 0.73 8.93
CA ALA A 278 18.75 0.30 9.51
C ALA A 278 18.82 -1.13 10.07
N LEU A 279 19.57 -2.04 9.41
CA LEU A 279 19.74 -3.42 9.85
C LEU A 279 20.48 -3.49 11.19
N THR A 280 21.47 -2.62 11.41
CA THR A 280 22.16 -2.51 12.71
C THR A 280 21.17 -2.16 13.83
N ALA A 281 20.24 -1.24 13.55
CA ALA A 281 19.18 -0.87 14.50
C ALA A 281 18.16 -2.00 14.70
N VAL A 282 17.85 -2.78 13.66
CA VAL A 282 17.00 -3.98 13.77
C VAL A 282 17.66 -5.02 14.68
N GLU A 283 18.95 -5.30 14.49
CA GLU A 283 19.69 -6.30 15.25
C GLU A 283 19.80 -5.95 16.73
N ALA A 284 19.93 -4.66 17.06
CA ALA A 284 19.91 -4.17 18.43
C ALA A 284 18.58 -4.46 19.15
N VAL A 285 17.47 -4.56 18.42
CA VAL A 285 16.12 -4.77 18.99
C VAL A 285 15.71 -6.24 18.96
N LEU A 286 16.00 -6.95 17.88
CA LEU A 286 15.47 -8.30 17.61
C LEU A 286 16.51 -9.41 17.72
N GLY A 287 17.80 -9.08 17.72
CA GLY A 287 18.91 -10.03 17.67
C GLY A 287 19.55 -10.15 16.28
N PRO A 288 20.61 -10.97 16.17
CA PRO A 288 21.44 -11.02 14.96
C PRO A 288 20.66 -11.54 13.74
N THR A 289 21.01 -11.03 12.57
CA THR A 289 20.47 -11.50 11.29
C THR A 289 21.46 -12.39 10.54
N THR A 290 20.93 -13.25 9.67
CA THR A 290 21.71 -14.02 8.70
C THR A 290 21.44 -13.48 7.30
N VAL A 291 22.49 -13.24 6.52
CA VAL A 291 22.32 -12.91 5.09
C VAL A 291 21.84 -14.15 4.35
N ALA A 292 20.57 -14.16 3.94
CA ALA A 292 19.95 -15.29 3.27
C ALA A 292 18.77 -14.83 2.41
N ALA A 293 18.52 -15.56 1.32
CA ALA A 293 17.40 -15.32 0.43
C ALA A 293 16.91 -16.64 -0.20
N PRO A 294 15.61 -16.75 -0.56
CA PRO A 294 15.13 -17.85 -1.39
C PRO A 294 15.71 -17.77 -2.81
N GLN A 295 15.82 -18.91 -3.48
CA GLN A 295 16.22 -18.98 -4.89
C GLN A 295 15.01 -18.71 -5.79
N LEU A 296 15.09 -17.67 -6.64
CA LEU A 296 13.94 -17.11 -7.37
C LEU A 296 14.12 -17.12 -8.89
N ASP A 297 14.69 -18.21 -9.42
CA ASP A 297 14.93 -18.36 -10.86
C ASP A 297 13.66 -18.18 -11.70
N GLY A 298 13.70 -17.22 -12.63
CA GLY A 298 12.59 -16.89 -13.54
C GLY A 298 11.40 -16.18 -12.88
N ALA A 299 11.46 -15.85 -11.58
CA ALA A 299 10.34 -15.25 -10.86
C ALA A 299 9.96 -13.86 -11.40
N ILE A 300 10.95 -13.06 -11.85
CA ILE A 300 10.68 -11.75 -12.46
C ILE A 300 9.85 -11.90 -13.73
N GLU A 301 10.29 -12.75 -14.65
CA GLU A 301 9.58 -12.99 -15.92
C GLU A 301 8.21 -13.64 -15.70
N ALA A 302 8.09 -14.51 -14.68
CA ALA A 302 6.79 -15.06 -14.29
C ALA A 302 5.83 -13.95 -13.82
N PHE A 303 6.27 -13.05 -12.94
CA PHE A 303 5.43 -11.93 -12.50
C PHE A 303 5.03 -11.03 -13.66
N LYS A 304 5.97 -10.68 -14.56
CA LYS A 304 5.68 -9.87 -15.75
C LYS A 304 4.60 -10.51 -16.62
N THR A 305 4.75 -11.79 -16.95
CA THR A 305 3.79 -12.54 -17.78
C THR A 305 2.40 -12.58 -17.13
N LEU A 306 2.31 -12.94 -15.85
CA LEU A 306 1.02 -13.04 -15.15
C LEU A 306 0.34 -11.67 -15.02
N ARG A 307 1.11 -10.64 -14.63
CA ARG A 307 0.63 -9.25 -14.54
C ARG A 307 0.13 -8.74 -15.88
N ALA A 308 0.90 -8.96 -16.95
CA ALA A 308 0.58 -8.51 -18.28
C ALA A 308 -0.68 -9.19 -18.83
N ALA A 309 -0.81 -10.52 -18.63
CA ALA A 309 -2.00 -11.27 -19.02
C ALA A 309 -3.26 -10.77 -18.29
N GLU A 310 -3.18 -10.56 -16.97
CA GLU A 310 -4.30 -9.98 -16.19
C GLU A 310 -4.65 -8.56 -16.66
N SER A 311 -3.63 -7.73 -16.95
CA SER A 311 -3.84 -6.36 -17.41
C SER A 311 -4.49 -6.30 -18.80
N TRP A 312 -4.09 -7.20 -19.71
CA TRP A 312 -4.71 -7.33 -21.03
C TRP A 312 -6.15 -7.83 -20.94
N PHE A 313 -6.41 -8.84 -20.11
CA PHE A 313 -7.77 -9.34 -19.89
C PHE A 313 -8.72 -8.23 -19.39
N ARG A 314 -8.24 -7.40 -18.45
CA ARG A 314 -9.05 -6.32 -17.85
C ARG A 314 -9.22 -5.10 -18.75
N SER A 315 -8.19 -4.72 -19.49
CA SER A 315 -8.10 -3.38 -20.10
C SER A 315 -7.73 -3.39 -21.59
N GLY A 316 -7.50 -4.55 -22.21
CA GLY A 316 -7.06 -4.67 -23.59
C GLY A 316 -8.00 -4.00 -24.58
N ALA A 317 -9.31 -4.27 -24.47
CA ALA A 317 -10.32 -3.64 -25.31
C ALA A 317 -10.35 -2.10 -25.18
N MET A 318 -10.22 -1.59 -23.95
CA MET A 318 -10.15 -0.15 -23.70
C MET A 318 -8.89 0.47 -24.31
N VAL A 319 -7.74 -0.21 -24.19
CA VAL A 319 -6.48 0.27 -24.77
C VAL A 319 -6.52 0.28 -26.30
N GLU A 320 -7.13 -0.72 -26.93
CA GLU A 320 -7.29 -0.73 -28.39
C GLU A 320 -8.22 0.40 -28.87
N ALA A 321 -9.28 0.69 -28.13
CA ALA A 321 -10.23 1.74 -28.50
C ALA A 321 -9.75 3.17 -28.20
N HIS A 322 -8.92 3.35 -27.16
CA HIS A 322 -8.66 4.67 -26.58
C HIS A 322 -7.19 4.96 -26.26
N ALA A 323 -6.22 4.27 -26.89
CA ALA A 323 -4.78 4.40 -26.60
C ALA A 323 -4.28 5.87 -26.51
N GLU A 324 -4.76 6.77 -27.37
CA GLU A 324 -4.32 8.17 -27.39
C GLU A 324 -4.80 8.97 -26.17
N ALA A 325 -5.97 8.62 -25.64
CA ALA A 325 -6.55 9.23 -24.44
C ALA A 325 -5.90 8.74 -23.14
N LEU A 326 -5.08 7.68 -23.22
CA LEU A 326 -4.41 7.02 -22.10
C LEU A 326 -2.94 7.42 -21.99
N THR A 327 -2.38 7.23 -20.80
CA THR A 327 -0.95 7.43 -20.52
C THR A 327 -0.10 6.37 -21.23
N PRO A 328 1.07 6.73 -21.79
CA PRO A 328 1.94 5.78 -22.50
C PRO A 328 2.34 4.57 -21.65
N SER A 329 2.64 4.79 -20.36
CA SER A 329 3.04 3.73 -19.44
C SER A 329 1.94 2.70 -19.20
N PHE A 330 0.69 3.14 -19.07
CA PHE A 330 -0.46 2.23 -18.94
C PHE A 330 -0.68 1.43 -20.23
N VAL A 331 -0.66 2.10 -21.38
CA VAL A 331 -0.79 1.46 -22.70
C VAL A 331 0.32 0.41 -22.91
N TRP A 332 1.57 0.74 -22.57
CA TRP A 332 2.69 -0.20 -22.64
C TRP A 332 2.45 -1.43 -21.76
N ASN A 333 2.05 -1.23 -20.50
CA ASN A 333 1.82 -2.32 -19.54
C ASN A 333 0.74 -3.29 -20.04
N VAL A 334 -0.39 -2.76 -20.50
CA VAL A 334 -1.52 -3.58 -20.99
C VAL A 334 -1.13 -4.34 -22.26
N ARG A 335 -0.43 -3.69 -23.21
CA ARG A 335 -0.03 -4.32 -24.48
C ARG A 335 0.97 -5.47 -24.31
N GLN A 336 1.73 -5.52 -23.21
CA GLN A 336 2.60 -6.68 -22.92
C GLN A 336 1.81 -7.99 -22.84
N GLY A 337 0.51 -7.94 -22.50
CA GLY A 337 -0.32 -9.14 -22.39
C GLY A 337 -0.98 -9.60 -23.68
N ARG A 338 -0.91 -8.82 -24.76
CA ARG A 338 -1.70 -9.03 -26.00
C ARG A 338 -1.45 -10.37 -26.67
N ALA A 339 -0.19 -10.81 -26.69
CA ALA A 339 0.25 -12.01 -27.41
C ALA A 339 0.63 -13.17 -26.48
N ILE A 340 0.34 -13.08 -25.18
CA ILE A 340 0.65 -14.15 -24.23
C ILE A 340 -0.23 -15.36 -24.53
N SER A 341 0.40 -16.46 -24.90
CA SER A 341 -0.26 -17.74 -25.12
C SER A 341 -0.63 -18.41 -23.79
N ALA A 342 -1.60 -19.34 -23.84
CA ALA A 342 -1.94 -20.16 -22.69
C ALA A 342 -0.73 -20.96 -22.16
N ALA A 343 0.18 -21.40 -23.05
CA ALA A 343 1.38 -22.13 -22.67
C ALA A 343 2.36 -21.26 -21.86
N GLU A 344 2.60 -20.01 -22.28
CA GLU A 344 3.43 -19.05 -21.55
C GLU A 344 2.83 -18.70 -20.19
N TYR A 345 1.50 -18.48 -20.15
CA TYR A 345 0.80 -18.23 -18.89
C TYR A 345 0.94 -19.41 -17.91
N LEU A 346 0.72 -20.65 -18.37
CA LEU A 346 0.86 -21.85 -17.54
C LEU A 346 2.32 -22.08 -17.09
N ALA A 347 3.29 -21.78 -17.95
CA ALA A 347 4.71 -21.83 -17.58
C ALA A 347 5.06 -20.78 -16.51
N ALA A 348 4.47 -19.59 -16.57
CA ALA A 348 4.60 -18.56 -15.55
C ALA A 348 3.95 -18.99 -14.23
N GLU A 349 2.76 -19.60 -14.24
CA GLU A 349 2.13 -20.17 -13.03
C GLU A 349 2.96 -21.33 -12.43
N ALA A 350 3.56 -22.18 -13.26
CA ALA A 350 4.48 -23.22 -12.79
C ALA A 350 5.73 -22.61 -12.12
N THR A 351 6.23 -21.49 -12.65
CA THR A 351 7.36 -20.75 -12.07
C THR A 351 6.97 -20.08 -10.76
N ARG A 352 5.80 -19.42 -10.70
CA ARG A 352 5.21 -18.89 -9.47
C ARG A 352 5.11 -19.96 -8.38
N THR A 353 4.67 -21.17 -8.74
CA THR A 353 4.61 -22.31 -7.82
C THR A 353 5.98 -22.71 -7.29
N ARG A 354 7.03 -22.74 -8.13
CA ARG A 354 8.40 -22.98 -7.69
C ARG A 354 8.91 -21.87 -6.77
N SER A 355 8.65 -20.61 -7.10
CA SER A 355 9.00 -19.47 -6.25
C SER A 355 8.33 -19.55 -4.89
N TRP A 356 7.03 -19.91 -4.84
CA TRP A 356 6.32 -20.12 -3.58
C TRP A 356 6.99 -21.21 -2.74
N ARG A 357 7.33 -22.36 -3.35
CA ARG A 357 8.04 -23.45 -2.66
C ARG A 357 9.41 -23.01 -2.14
N ALA A 358 10.16 -22.23 -2.92
CA ALA A 358 11.45 -21.70 -2.49
C ALA A 358 11.33 -20.76 -1.27
N PHE A 359 10.32 -19.88 -1.27
CA PHE A 359 10.00 -19.07 -0.08
C PHE A 359 9.59 -19.94 1.11
N SER A 360 8.70 -20.91 0.91
CA SER A 360 8.26 -21.82 1.98
C SER A 360 9.43 -22.60 2.58
N ASP A 361 10.32 -23.15 1.75
CA ASP A 361 11.51 -23.88 2.21
C ASP A 361 12.48 -22.96 2.96
N PHE A 362 12.67 -21.73 2.49
CA PHE A 362 13.44 -20.70 3.19
C PHE A 362 12.87 -20.42 4.60
N PHE A 363 11.56 -20.26 4.74
CA PHE A 363 10.89 -20.01 6.04
C PHE A 363 10.77 -21.25 6.95
N ARG A 364 11.23 -22.44 6.51
CA ARG A 364 11.48 -23.54 7.45
C ARG A 364 12.65 -23.22 8.37
N HIS A 365 13.60 -22.43 7.88
CA HIS A 365 14.84 -22.09 8.56
C HIS A 365 14.86 -20.66 9.12
N GLN A 366 13.96 -19.80 8.65
CA GLN A 366 13.85 -18.40 9.06
C GLN A 366 12.44 -18.12 9.58
N ASP A 367 12.31 -17.22 10.54
CA ASP A 367 11.01 -16.78 11.04
C ASP A 367 10.58 -15.48 10.34
N LEU A 368 11.52 -14.60 10.01
CA LEU A 368 11.27 -13.29 9.39
C LEU A 368 12.34 -12.99 8.33
N LEU A 369 11.90 -12.38 7.22
CA LEU A 369 12.80 -11.75 6.24
C LEU A 369 12.67 -10.23 6.33
N VAL A 370 13.81 -9.56 6.50
CA VAL A 370 13.95 -8.11 6.48
C VAL A 370 14.66 -7.70 5.19
N MET A 371 14.09 -6.77 4.45
CA MET A 371 14.67 -6.26 3.21
C MET A 371 14.30 -4.79 2.98
N PRO A 372 15.00 -4.05 2.10
CA PRO A 372 14.54 -2.74 1.66
C PRO A 372 13.13 -2.83 1.06
N THR A 373 12.25 -1.88 1.37
CA THR A 373 10.95 -1.81 0.70
C THR A 373 11.08 -1.37 -0.76
N CYS A 374 12.07 -0.53 -1.07
CA CYS A 374 12.29 0.02 -2.40
C CYS A 374 13.75 -0.19 -2.82
N ALA A 375 13.99 -0.35 -4.12
CA ALA A 375 15.35 -0.45 -4.69
C ALA A 375 15.98 0.92 -5.02
N VAL A 376 15.18 1.99 -4.95
CA VAL A 376 15.57 3.40 -5.17
C VAL A 376 14.96 4.29 -4.09
N LEU A 377 15.54 5.45 -3.83
CA LEU A 377 14.96 6.50 -2.97
C LEU A 377 13.94 7.36 -3.75
N PRO A 378 13.13 8.21 -3.08
CA PRO A 378 12.28 9.19 -3.77
C PRO A 378 13.08 9.98 -4.80
N PHE A 379 12.66 9.97 -6.06
CA PHE A 379 13.35 10.60 -7.18
C PHE A 379 12.52 11.76 -7.77
N PRO A 380 13.11 12.65 -8.59
CA PRO A 380 12.38 13.78 -9.16
C PRO A 380 11.14 13.37 -9.96
N ASN A 381 10.01 14.05 -9.78
CA ASN A 381 8.77 13.78 -10.52
C ASN A 381 8.98 13.85 -12.04
N ALA A 382 9.86 14.74 -12.49
CA ALA A 382 10.19 14.93 -13.91
C ALA A 382 10.91 13.73 -14.54
N ARG A 383 11.47 12.80 -13.75
CA ARG A 383 12.14 11.59 -14.27
C ARG A 383 11.15 10.66 -15.00
N GLY A 384 9.90 10.61 -14.57
CA GLY A 384 8.91 9.67 -15.09
C GLY A 384 9.21 8.24 -14.67
N GLU A 385 9.44 7.35 -15.63
CA GLU A 385 9.70 5.92 -15.37
C GLU A 385 11.13 5.64 -14.88
N VAL A 386 11.30 4.53 -14.16
CA VAL A 386 12.62 4.06 -13.71
C VAL A 386 13.16 3.03 -14.69
N LEU A 387 14.22 3.39 -15.41
CA LEU A 387 14.88 2.54 -16.41
C LEU A 387 16.27 2.06 -15.98
N GLU A 388 16.79 2.59 -14.88
CA GLU A 388 18.12 2.26 -14.36
C GLU A 388 18.11 2.31 -12.83
N VAL A 389 18.77 1.33 -12.21
CA VAL A 389 19.01 1.24 -10.76
C VAL A 389 20.44 0.77 -10.54
N GLY A 390 21.18 1.45 -9.67
CA GLY A 390 22.56 1.10 -9.33
C GLY A 390 23.51 1.07 -10.54
N GLY A 391 23.30 1.93 -11.54
CA GLY A 391 24.07 1.93 -12.79
C GLY A 391 23.73 0.78 -13.75
N ARG A 392 22.72 -0.04 -13.45
CA ARG A 392 22.28 -1.17 -14.28
C ARG A 392 20.96 -0.84 -14.96
N GLN A 393 20.97 -0.90 -16.29
CA GLN A 393 19.78 -0.75 -17.11
C GLN A 393 18.79 -1.89 -16.84
N LEU A 394 17.53 -1.52 -16.68
CA LEU A 394 16.43 -2.44 -16.44
C LEU A 394 15.84 -2.93 -17.76
N GLY A 395 15.29 -4.16 -17.75
CA GLY A 395 14.64 -4.73 -18.94
C GLY A 395 13.28 -4.11 -19.24
N SER A 396 12.65 -3.48 -18.24
CA SER A 396 11.31 -2.89 -18.34
C SER A 396 11.07 -1.83 -17.27
N ILE A 397 10.04 -0.99 -17.49
CA ILE A 397 9.63 0.06 -16.55
C ILE A 397 9.09 -0.46 -15.22
N ILE A 398 8.87 -1.77 -15.08
CA ILE A 398 8.37 -2.38 -13.84
C ILE A 398 9.44 -3.15 -13.07
N ASP A 399 10.65 -3.33 -13.60
CA ASP A 399 11.69 -4.14 -12.93
C ASP A 399 12.19 -3.53 -11.61
N TYR A 400 12.15 -2.20 -11.47
CA TYR A 400 12.52 -1.54 -10.22
C TYR A 400 11.62 -1.92 -9.04
N LEU A 401 10.43 -2.46 -9.32
CA LEU A 401 9.48 -2.97 -8.32
C LEU A 401 9.86 -4.35 -7.77
N ALA A 402 10.93 -5.00 -8.26
CA ALA A 402 11.23 -6.42 -7.95
C ALA A 402 11.35 -6.71 -6.45
N CYS A 403 11.88 -5.76 -5.68
CA CYS A 403 11.91 -5.77 -4.23
C CYS A 403 10.56 -6.05 -3.57
N THR A 404 9.44 -5.67 -4.18
CA THR A 404 8.10 -5.83 -3.63
C THR A 404 7.25 -6.83 -4.40
N PHE A 405 7.34 -6.87 -5.73
CA PHE A 405 6.50 -7.80 -6.50
C PHE A 405 6.95 -9.25 -6.43
N LEU A 406 8.22 -9.55 -6.12
CA LEU A 406 8.64 -10.94 -5.87
C LEU A 406 7.94 -11.54 -4.64
N VAL A 407 7.64 -10.70 -3.65
CA VAL A 407 6.81 -11.06 -2.48
C VAL A 407 5.32 -11.14 -2.87
N SER A 408 4.83 -10.19 -3.70
CA SER A 408 3.46 -10.24 -4.22
C SER A 408 3.17 -11.49 -5.05
N LEU A 409 4.15 -11.93 -5.85
CA LEU A 409 4.06 -13.09 -6.74
C LEU A 409 3.63 -14.33 -5.95
N VAL A 410 4.22 -14.54 -4.77
CA VAL A 410 3.92 -15.69 -3.92
C VAL A 410 2.77 -15.43 -2.93
N GLY A 411 2.22 -14.21 -2.89
CA GLY A 411 1.07 -13.88 -2.06
C GLY A 411 1.38 -13.79 -0.57
N PHE A 412 2.62 -13.50 -0.18
CA PHE A 412 2.98 -13.40 1.24
C PHE A 412 2.57 -12.02 1.80
N PRO A 413 2.11 -11.97 3.08
CA PRO A 413 1.88 -10.71 3.76
C PRO A 413 3.19 -9.96 3.98
N ALA A 414 3.15 -8.63 3.87
CA ALA A 414 4.32 -7.79 4.05
C ALA A 414 3.97 -6.42 4.65
N LEU A 415 4.74 -6.01 5.64
CA LEU A 415 4.71 -4.66 6.21
C LEU A 415 5.88 -3.85 5.67
N SER A 416 5.62 -2.62 5.21
CA SER A 416 6.63 -1.58 5.12
C SER A 416 6.54 -0.70 6.36
N ILE A 417 7.64 -0.59 7.11
CA ILE A 417 7.76 0.32 8.26
C ILE A 417 8.86 1.36 7.98
N PRO A 418 8.74 2.59 8.51
CA PRO A 418 9.79 3.59 8.37
C PRO A 418 11.05 3.18 9.15
N ALA A 419 12.21 3.32 8.52
CA ALA A 419 13.49 3.15 9.19
C ALA A 419 13.89 4.43 9.94
N PRO A 420 14.65 4.32 11.04
CA PRO A 420 15.33 5.46 11.65
C PRO A 420 16.19 6.17 10.60
N ARG A 421 16.13 7.51 10.61
CA ARG A 421 16.86 8.34 9.64
C ARG A 421 17.55 9.50 10.31
N ARG A 422 18.62 9.96 9.68
CA ARG A 422 19.31 11.20 10.07
C ARG A 422 18.48 12.41 9.67
N ALA A 423 18.65 13.53 10.38
CA ALA A 423 18.03 14.79 10.00
C ALA A 423 18.42 15.17 8.55
N GLY A 424 17.44 15.61 7.75
CA GLY A 424 17.64 15.96 6.34
C GLY A 424 17.72 14.78 5.36
N ALA A 425 17.82 13.53 5.82
CA ALA A 425 17.76 12.36 4.93
C ALA A 425 16.31 12.12 4.44
N LEU A 426 16.17 11.68 3.19
CA LEU A 426 14.89 11.22 2.66
C LEU A 426 14.38 10.00 3.44
N PRO A 427 13.06 9.75 3.47
CA PRO A 427 12.53 8.54 4.06
C PRO A 427 13.01 7.28 3.38
N PHE A 428 13.21 6.24 4.19
CA PHE A 428 13.55 4.90 3.77
C PHE A 428 12.71 3.91 4.60
N GLY A 429 12.25 2.83 3.97
CA GLY A 429 11.39 1.83 4.59
C GLY A 429 12.00 0.45 4.57
N LEU A 430 11.75 -0.31 5.65
CA LEU A 430 12.03 -1.73 5.73
C LEU A 430 10.76 -2.53 5.47
N GLN A 431 10.90 -3.51 4.58
CA GLN A 431 9.89 -4.51 4.33
C GLN A 431 10.16 -5.74 5.20
N LEU A 432 9.14 -6.10 5.99
CA LEU A 432 9.10 -7.27 6.85
C LEU A 432 8.15 -8.31 6.23
N VAL A 433 8.66 -9.52 5.99
CA VAL A 433 7.92 -10.58 5.28
C VAL A 433 7.87 -11.85 6.12
N VAL A 434 6.68 -12.46 6.17
CA VAL A 434 6.43 -13.77 6.79
C VAL A 434 5.54 -14.61 5.88
N PRO A 435 5.49 -15.94 6.06
CA PRO A 435 4.46 -16.79 5.43
C PRO A 435 3.03 -16.40 5.86
N PRO A 436 2.02 -16.61 5.00
CA PRO A 436 0.62 -16.53 5.42
C PRO A 436 0.35 -17.38 6.67
N GLY A 437 -0.47 -16.87 7.59
CA GLY A 437 -0.75 -17.49 8.89
C GLY A 437 0.17 -17.02 10.02
N ARG A 438 1.30 -16.36 9.70
CA ARG A 438 2.27 -15.82 10.68
C ARG A 438 2.14 -14.31 10.90
N GLU A 439 1.08 -13.69 10.42
CA GLU A 439 0.81 -12.26 10.61
C GLU A 439 0.86 -11.81 12.08
N PRO A 440 0.39 -12.58 13.10
CA PRO A 440 0.55 -12.15 14.50
C PRO A 440 2.01 -11.92 14.90
N MET A 441 2.93 -12.75 14.41
CA MET A 441 4.37 -12.58 14.66
C MET A 441 4.92 -11.38 13.88
N LEU A 442 4.48 -11.17 12.63
CA LEU A 442 4.82 -9.99 11.85
C LEU A 442 4.44 -8.69 12.60
N TRP A 443 3.21 -8.61 13.12
CA TRP A 443 2.75 -7.46 13.92
C TRP A 443 3.54 -7.31 15.21
N HIS A 444 3.73 -8.40 15.97
CA HIS A 444 4.47 -8.38 17.22
C HIS A 444 5.91 -7.86 17.05
N VAL A 445 6.60 -8.32 16.02
CA VAL A 445 7.97 -7.86 15.71
C VAL A 445 7.98 -6.40 15.29
N ALA A 446 7.06 -6.00 14.41
CA ALA A 446 6.99 -4.62 13.95
C ALA A 446 6.71 -3.67 15.13
N GLU A 447 5.83 -4.02 16.06
CA GLU A 447 5.49 -3.21 17.24
C GLU A 447 6.71 -3.01 18.16
N ARG A 448 7.56 -4.03 18.31
CA ARG A 448 8.84 -3.90 19.04
C ARG A 448 9.81 -2.94 18.35
N LEU A 449 9.88 -2.98 17.02
CA LEU A 449 10.70 -2.04 16.24
C LEU A 449 10.15 -0.62 16.35
N GLU A 450 8.84 -0.42 16.20
CA GLU A 450 8.19 0.90 16.33
C GLU A 450 8.48 1.53 17.69
N ALA A 451 8.34 0.75 18.78
CA ALA A 451 8.69 1.19 20.15
C ALA A 451 10.17 1.58 20.33
N SER A 452 11.05 1.12 19.42
CA SER A 452 12.49 1.38 19.44
C SER A 452 12.93 2.48 18.47
N GLY A 453 11.99 3.19 17.82
CA GLY A 453 12.27 4.33 16.95
C GLY A 453 12.04 4.09 15.45
N PHE A 454 11.53 2.92 15.04
CA PHE A 454 11.06 2.66 13.67
C PHE A 454 9.64 3.23 13.49
N ALA A 455 9.49 4.53 13.75
CA ALA A 455 8.20 5.21 13.83
C ALA A 455 8.07 6.28 12.74
N THR A 456 6.83 6.54 12.34
CA THR A 456 6.52 7.64 11.42
C THR A 456 6.91 8.97 12.04
N ILE A 457 7.68 9.76 11.31
CA ILE A 457 7.95 11.15 11.65
C ILE A 457 7.08 12.00 10.73
N CYS A 458 6.26 12.88 11.30
CA CYS A 458 5.48 13.79 10.48
C CYS A 458 6.44 14.75 9.74
N PRO A 459 6.28 14.93 8.41
CA PRO A 459 6.99 15.97 7.67
C PRO A 459 6.75 17.33 8.34
N GLY A 460 7.74 18.22 8.32
CA GLY A 460 7.55 19.60 8.73
C GLY A 460 6.47 20.28 7.87
N ALA A 461 5.93 21.41 8.32
CA ALA A 461 5.08 22.23 7.45
C ALA A 461 5.92 22.63 6.22
N VAL A 462 5.50 22.16 5.04
CA VAL A 462 6.09 22.46 3.74
C VAL A 462 5.84 23.93 3.39
#